data_AF-A0A497M9A7-F1
#
_entry.id   AF-A0A497M9A7-F1
#
_cell.length_a   1.000
_cell.length_b   1.000
_cell.length_c   1.000
_cell.angle_alpha   90.00
_cell.angle_beta   90.00
_cell.angle_gamma   90.00
#
_symmetry.space_group_name_H-M   'P 1'
#
loop_
_entity.id
_entity.type
_entity.pdbx_description
1 polymer ?
#
loop_
_entity_poly.entity_id
_entity_poly.type
_entity_poly.pdbx_seq_one_letter_code
_entity_poly.pdbx_strand_id
1 'polypeptide(L)'
;MGHRKKSAPRRGSLAFLPRGRASRHIGRIRYWPSVEYGPIPLGFAGYKAGMTHVFYINKVEGSPDYGREVFKAATVLETPPMKVCAVRVYEKTYDGLRSLTEVWSKDLPRDLERVFTIPKKPREEGLEKLESYIDRISEVRILAATQPRLTSVPKKKPDLMEIKVGGGTVEEQLKYVEGIFGGELSISDVFKEGSLVDVISITKGKGFQGPVKRFGVKILPHKSRKTKRGVAAIGPWHPAR
;
A
#
# COMPACT_ATOMS: atom_id res chain seq x y z
N MET A 1 5.38 -40.41 25.53
CA MET A 1 5.39 -38.94 25.76
C MET A 1 3.95 -38.47 25.70
N GLY A 2 3.38 -38.00 26.82
CA GLY A 2 1.99 -37.55 26.89
C GLY A 2 1.83 -36.05 26.61
N HIS A 3 0.76 -35.47 27.15
CA HIS A 3 0.47 -34.04 27.02
C HIS A 3 1.65 -33.14 27.45
N ARG A 4 1.71 -31.94 26.84
CA ARG A 4 2.76 -30.96 27.11
C ARG A 4 2.74 -30.52 28.58
N LYS A 5 3.84 -30.75 29.30
CA LYS A 5 3.95 -30.43 30.75
C LYS A 5 3.79 -28.96 31.12
N LYS A 6 4.28 -28.03 30.29
CA LYS A 6 4.20 -26.58 30.52
C LYS A 6 3.53 -25.91 29.33
N SER A 7 2.53 -25.07 29.59
CA SER A 7 1.90 -24.24 28.57
C SER A 7 2.93 -23.28 27.93
N ALA A 8 2.73 -22.93 26.67
CA ALA A 8 3.43 -21.82 26.06
C ALA A 8 2.64 -21.26 24.89
N PRO A 9 2.83 -19.98 24.55
CA PRO A 9 2.18 -19.38 23.40
C PRO A 9 2.62 -20.04 22.09
N ARG A 10 1.75 -19.93 21.08
CA ARG A 10 2.04 -20.34 19.70
C ARG A 10 3.20 -19.52 19.14
N ARG A 11 4.07 -20.16 18.34
CA ARG A 11 5.15 -19.48 17.64
C ARG A 11 4.68 -19.05 16.25
N GLY A 12 4.64 -17.73 16.04
CA GLY A 12 4.19 -17.10 14.80
C GLY A 12 2.67 -17.01 14.69
N SER A 13 2.21 -15.90 14.09
CA SER A 13 0.79 -15.72 13.76
C SER A 13 0.39 -16.53 12.53
N LEU A 14 -0.81 -17.11 12.60
CA LEU A 14 -1.50 -17.86 11.54
C LEU A 14 -2.17 -16.95 10.50
N ALA A 15 -2.52 -15.71 10.89
CA ALA A 15 -3.22 -14.75 10.02
C ALA A 15 -2.43 -14.37 8.76
N PHE A 16 -1.10 -14.57 8.79
CA PHE A 16 -0.19 -14.28 7.67
C PHE A 16 0.20 -15.52 6.87
N LEU A 17 -0.60 -16.59 6.93
CA LEU A 17 -0.47 -17.73 6.02
C LEU A 17 -1.23 -17.44 4.71
N PRO A 18 -0.71 -17.88 3.55
CA PRO A 18 0.60 -18.48 3.34
C PRO A 18 1.74 -17.45 3.43
N ARG A 19 2.87 -17.84 4.08
CA ARG A 19 4.09 -17.01 4.14
C ARG A 19 4.90 -17.16 2.85
N GLY A 20 4.39 -16.62 1.75
CA GLY A 20 5.02 -16.66 0.42
C GLY A 20 5.66 -15.34 0.01
N ARG A 21 6.25 -15.31 -1.19
CA ARG A 21 6.61 -14.05 -1.86
C ARG A 21 5.34 -13.39 -2.37
N ALA A 22 5.24 -12.06 -2.24
CA ALA A 22 4.16 -11.30 -2.87
C ALA A 22 4.27 -11.42 -4.40
N SER A 23 3.13 -11.46 -5.10
CA SER A 23 3.07 -11.61 -6.55
C SER A 23 3.42 -10.35 -7.32
N ARG A 24 3.25 -9.18 -6.70
CA ARG A 24 3.61 -7.85 -7.23
C ARG A 24 4.64 -7.22 -6.32
N HIS A 25 5.39 -6.23 -6.78
CA HIS A 25 6.30 -5.42 -5.96
C HIS A 25 5.59 -4.20 -5.30
N ILE A 26 4.38 -3.88 -5.76
CA ILE A 26 3.54 -2.79 -5.23
C ILE A 26 2.60 -3.37 -4.16
N GLY A 27 2.43 -2.62 -3.06
CA GLY A 27 1.44 -2.93 -2.04
C GLY A 27 0.02 -2.83 -2.60
N ARG A 28 -0.77 -3.91 -2.50
CA ARG A 28 -2.18 -3.89 -2.91
C ARG A 28 -3.03 -3.29 -1.80
N ILE A 29 -3.73 -2.21 -2.11
CA ILE A 29 -4.73 -1.60 -1.22
C ILE A 29 -6.03 -2.39 -1.38
N ARG A 30 -6.54 -2.92 -0.27
CA ARG A 30 -7.76 -3.75 -0.25
C ARG A 30 -8.99 -2.98 0.20
N TYR A 31 -8.77 -2.00 1.06
CA TYR A 31 -9.81 -1.20 1.68
C TYR A 31 -9.34 0.25 1.66
N TRP A 32 -10.26 1.13 1.30
CA TRP A 32 -10.07 2.57 1.36
C TRP A 32 -10.97 3.12 2.46
N PRO A 33 -10.48 4.01 3.34
CA PRO A 33 -11.29 4.59 4.39
C PRO A 33 -12.40 5.47 3.82
N SER A 34 -13.51 5.56 4.54
CA SER A 34 -14.53 6.58 4.29
C SER A 34 -14.06 7.88 4.92
N VAL A 35 -14.15 8.99 4.17
CA VAL A 35 -13.74 10.31 4.62
C VAL A 35 -14.90 11.27 4.39
N GLU A 36 -15.23 12.08 5.40
CA GLU A 36 -16.34 13.05 5.34
C GLU A 36 -15.88 14.39 4.76
N TYR A 37 -14.60 14.74 4.93
CA TYR A 37 -14.00 15.94 4.35
C TYR A 37 -13.38 15.63 2.97
N GLY A 38 -13.60 16.52 2.00
CA GLY A 38 -13.09 16.36 0.63
C GLY A 38 -14.12 16.76 -0.41
N PRO A 39 -13.80 16.70 -1.71
CA PRO A 39 -13.07 15.59 -2.38
C PRO A 39 -11.54 15.64 -2.28
N ILE A 40 -10.90 14.52 -1.90
CA ILE A 40 -9.43 14.36 -1.79
C ILE A 40 -9.02 12.94 -2.22
N PRO A 41 -7.90 12.75 -2.95
CA PRO A 41 -7.32 11.42 -3.16
C PRO A 41 -6.87 10.82 -1.82
N LEU A 42 -7.09 9.52 -1.61
CA LEU A 42 -6.84 8.88 -0.31
C LEU A 42 -5.48 8.19 -0.19
N GLY A 43 -4.64 8.28 -1.22
CA GLY A 43 -3.39 7.54 -1.27
C GLY A 43 -2.35 8.24 -2.11
N PHE A 44 -1.11 7.91 -1.85
CA PHE A 44 0.05 8.40 -2.59
C PHE A 44 1.13 7.33 -2.61
N ALA A 45 2.00 7.37 -3.61
CA ALA A 45 3.14 6.46 -3.74
C ALA A 45 4.45 7.18 -3.45
N GLY A 46 5.29 6.58 -2.61
CA GLY A 46 6.61 7.12 -2.28
C GLY A 46 7.70 6.05 -2.30
N TYR A 47 8.94 6.49 -2.43
CA TYR A 47 10.13 5.65 -2.42
C TYR A 47 10.86 5.82 -1.10
N LYS A 48 11.17 4.71 -0.40
CA LYS A 48 11.94 4.80 0.84
C LYS A 48 13.39 5.17 0.52
N ALA A 49 13.79 6.40 0.88
CA ALA A 49 15.14 6.92 0.66
C ALA A 49 16.09 6.50 1.79
N GLY A 50 15.63 6.53 3.04
CA GLY A 50 16.50 6.25 4.18
C GLY A 50 15.81 6.35 5.53
N MET A 51 16.63 6.41 6.58
CA MET A 51 16.19 6.63 7.95
C MET A 51 17.13 7.62 8.61
N THR A 52 16.56 8.50 9.43
CA THR A 52 17.30 9.44 10.27
C THR A 52 16.73 9.37 11.70
N HIS A 53 17.22 10.22 12.59
CA HIS A 53 16.60 10.47 13.87
C HIS A 53 16.15 11.92 13.94
N VAL A 54 15.13 12.17 14.75
CA VAL A 54 14.62 13.50 15.05
C VAL A 54 14.54 13.65 16.56
N PHE A 55 14.83 14.85 17.01
CA PHE A 55 14.52 15.28 18.36
C PHE A 55 13.25 16.13 18.31
N TYR A 56 12.32 15.88 19.21
CA TYR A 56 11.13 16.70 19.36
C TYR A 56 10.72 16.80 20.83
N ILE A 57 10.05 17.89 21.17
CA ILE A 57 9.51 18.08 22.52
C ILE A 57 8.21 17.29 22.63
N ASN A 58 8.14 16.36 23.58
CA ASN A 58 6.94 15.56 23.79
C ASN A 58 5.86 16.40 24.50
N LYS A 59 4.71 16.60 23.83
CA LYS A 59 3.56 17.34 24.35
C LYS A 59 2.40 16.45 24.80
N VAL A 60 2.60 15.14 24.90
CA VAL A 60 1.56 14.21 25.35
C VAL A 60 1.40 14.29 26.86
N GLU A 61 0.30 14.87 27.33
CA GLU A 61 -0.02 14.97 28.75
C GLU A 61 -0.10 13.58 29.40
N GLY A 62 0.41 13.46 30.63
CA GLY A 62 0.50 12.18 31.36
C GLY A 62 1.66 11.27 30.95
N SER A 63 2.45 11.63 29.93
CA SER A 63 3.69 10.94 29.61
C SER A 63 4.80 11.30 30.62
N PRO A 64 5.64 10.34 31.08
CA PRO A 64 6.81 10.64 31.91
C PRO A 64 7.79 11.64 31.28
N ASP A 65 7.79 11.73 29.95
CA ASP A 65 8.67 12.60 29.17
C ASP A 65 7.99 13.91 28.72
N TYR A 66 6.83 14.26 29.31
CA TYR A 66 6.12 15.50 28.96
C TYR A 66 7.02 16.74 29.18
N GLY A 67 7.08 17.61 28.16
CA GLY A 67 7.90 18.82 28.16
C GLY A 67 9.41 18.58 27.97
N ARG A 68 9.85 17.31 27.82
CA ARG A 68 11.25 16.96 27.58
C ARG A 68 11.49 16.67 26.10
N GLU A 69 12.74 16.86 25.69
CA GLU A 69 13.22 16.46 24.36
C GLU A 69 13.34 14.93 24.29
N VAL A 70 12.72 14.34 23.28
CA VAL A 70 12.71 12.89 23.06
C VAL A 70 13.38 12.57 21.72
N PHE A 71 14.30 11.62 21.76
CA PHE A 71 14.94 11.05 20.58
C PHE A 71 14.02 10.00 19.92
N LYS A 72 13.75 10.14 18.62
CA LYS A 72 12.96 9.15 17.86
C LYS A 72 13.53 8.88 16.48
N ALA A 73 13.47 7.62 16.06
CA ALA A 73 13.81 7.23 14.69
C ALA A 73 12.72 7.70 13.72
N ALA A 74 13.13 8.30 12.60
CA ALA A 74 12.29 8.74 11.51
C ALA A 74 12.69 8.05 10.19
N THR A 75 11.72 7.77 9.32
CA THR A 75 11.96 7.25 7.97
C THR A 75 11.73 8.37 6.97
N VAL A 76 12.68 8.56 6.04
CA VAL A 76 12.56 9.54 4.97
C VAL A 76 12.03 8.84 3.73
N LEU A 77 10.90 9.31 3.23
CA LEU A 77 10.27 8.86 1.99
C LEU A 77 10.39 9.99 0.96
N GLU A 78 10.93 9.67 -0.21
CA GLU A 78 10.97 10.56 -1.36
C GLU A 78 9.68 10.40 -2.15
N THR A 79 8.92 11.47 -2.30
CA THR A 79 7.57 11.49 -2.89
C THR A 79 7.57 12.41 -4.11
N PRO A 80 8.05 11.95 -5.28
CA PRO A 80 7.91 12.73 -6.51
C PRO A 80 6.42 12.92 -6.83
N PRO A 81 6.03 14.00 -7.52
CA PRO A 81 4.66 14.15 -8.00
C PRO A 81 4.20 12.93 -8.82
N MET A 82 2.91 12.62 -8.72
CA MET A 82 2.30 11.54 -9.50
C MET A 82 1.49 12.13 -10.65
N LYS A 83 1.66 11.63 -11.87
CA LYS A 83 0.87 12.08 -13.02
C LYS A 83 -0.49 11.38 -13.01
N VAL A 84 -1.59 12.15 -13.03
CA VAL A 84 -2.96 11.60 -13.11
C VAL A 84 -3.26 11.23 -14.56
N CYS A 85 -3.31 9.94 -14.85
CA CYS A 85 -3.36 9.41 -16.22
C CYS A 85 -4.77 9.04 -16.67
N ALA A 86 -5.62 8.57 -15.77
CA ALA A 86 -6.98 8.18 -16.09
C ALA A 86 -7.91 8.34 -14.89
N VAL A 87 -9.21 8.35 -15.16
CA VAL A 87 -10.28 8.24 -14.17
C VAL A 87 -11.00 6.94 -14.43
N ARG A 88 -11.26 6.17 -13.38
CA ARG A 88 -12.04 4.94 -13.43
C ARG A 88 -13.18 5.03 -12.44
N VAL A 89 -14.38 4.75 -12.91
CA VAL A 89 -15.59 4.73 -12.09
C VAL A 89 -16.08 3.30 -11.88
N TYR A 90 -16.60 3.05 -10.69
CA TYR A 90 -17.14 1.77 -10.30
C TYR A 90 -18.62 1.90 -10.00
N GLU A 91 -19.38 0.87 -10.36
CA GLU A 91 -20.76 0.68 -9.92
C GLU A 91 -20.82 -0.45 -8.88
N LYS A 92 -21.80 -0.37 -7.99
CA LYS A 92 -22.06 -1.44 -7.00
C LYS A 92 -23.07 -2.41 -7.59
N THR A 93 -22.62 -3.62 -7.89
CA THR A 93 -23.48 -4.75 -8.27
C THR A 93 -23.71 -5.66 -7.07
N TYR A 94 -24.56 -6.68 -7.22
CA TYR A 94 -24.80 -7.69 -6.20
C TYR A 94 -23.51 -8.42 -5.76
N ASP A 95 -22.60 -8.69 -6.70
CA ASP A 95 -21.34 -9.39 -6.45
C ASP A 95 -20.20 -8.49 -5.93
N GLY A 96 -20.42 -7.16 -5.89
CA GLY A 96 -19.44 -6.19 -5.41
C GLY A 96 -19.24 -5.01 -6.35
N LEU A 97 -18.04 -4.42 -6.33
CA LEU A 97 -17.72 -3.27 -7.17
C LEU A 97 -17.26 -3.74 -8.55
N ARG A 98 -17.95 -3.32 -9.60
CA ARG A 98 -17.59 -3.56 -11.01
C ARG A 98 -17.13 -2.27 -11.66
N SER A 99 -16.05 -2.31 -12.44
CA SER A 99 -15.62 -1.15 -13.23
C SER A 99 -16.65 -0.86 -14.32
N LEU A 100 -17.23 0.33 -14.30
CA LEU A 100 -18.25 0.74 -15.27
C LEU A 100 -17.57 1.28 -16.54
N THR A 101 -16.77 2.34 -16.41
CA THR A 101 -15.98 2.92 -17.50
C THR A 101 -14.67 3.52 -16.97
N GLU A 102 -13.76 3.79 -17.89
CA GLU A 102 -12.54 4.54 -17.61
C GLU A 102 -12.25 5.52 -18.74
N VAL A 103 -11.77 6.71 -18.38
CA VAL A 103 -11.40 7.79 -19.29
C VAL A 103 -9.92 8.09 -19.11
N TRP A 104 -9.16 8.01 -20.21
CA TRP A 104 -7.71 8.21 -20.22
C TRP A 104 -7.35 9.59 -20.75
N SER A 105 -6.32 10.22 -20.16
CA SER A 105 -5.79 11.49 -20.63
C SER A 105 -5.15 11.34 -22.00
N LYS A 106 -5.21 12.39 -22.81
CA LYS A 106 -4.50 12.47 -24.09
C LYS A 106 -3.00 12.66 -23.88
N ASP A 107 -2.62 13.41 -22.85
CA ASP A 107 -1.23 13.64 -22.46
C ASP A 107 -0.79 12.56 -21.46
N LEU A 108 -0.20 11.49 -22.00
CA LEU A 108 0.38 10.41 -21.21
C LEU A 108 1.91 10.51 -21.22
N PRO A 109 2.58 10.37 -20.06
CA PRO A 109 4.03 10.38 -20.01
C PRO A 109 4.59 9.19 -20.81
N ARG A 110 5.59 9.47 -21.66
CA ARG A 110 6.23 8.46 -22.54
C ARG A 110 6.76 7.24 -21.79
N ASP A 111 7.17 7.40 -20.53
CA ASP A 111 7.64 6.27 -19.73
C ASP A 111 6.54 5.24 -19.41
N LEU A 112 5.25 5.56 -19.57
CA LEU A 112 4.14 4.60 -19.44
C LEU A 112 4.17 3.51 -20.51
N GLU A 113 4.81 3.73 -21.66
CA GLU A 113 5.03 2.70 -22.69
C GLU A 113 5.80 1.48 -22.12
N ARG A 114 6.53 1.66 -21.01
CA ARG A 114 7.23 0.58 -20.30
C ARG A 114 6.30 -0.29 -19.45
N VAL A 115 5.09 0.18 -19.19
CA VAL A 115 4.06 -0.52 -18.40
C VAL A 115 3.14 -1.30 -19.33
N PHE A 116 2.58 -0.63 -20.34
CA PHE A 116 1.68 -1.22 -21.33
C PHE A 116 1.83 -0.51 -22.68
N THR A 117 1.34 -1.15 -23.74
CA THR A 117 1.33 -0.57 -25.09
C THR A 117 0.28 0.52 -25.18
N ILE A 118 0.71 1.77 -25.37
CA ILE A 118 -0.20 2.90 -25.56
C ILE A 118 -0.84 2.82 -26.96
N PRO A 119 -2.17 2.91 -27.09
CA PRO A 119 -2.82 2.90 -28.40
C PRO A 119 -2.41 4.13 -29.22
N LYS A 120 -2.07 3.92 -30.50
CA LYS A 120 -1.64 5.01 -31.41
C LYS A 120 -2.72 6.07 -31.65
N LYS A 121 -3.99 5.68 -31.54
CA LYS A 121 -5.14 6.60 -31.58
C LYS A 121 -5.74 6.66 -30.17
N PRO A 122 -5.64 7.80 -29.47
CA PRO A 122 -6.34 7.96 -28.20
C PRO A 122 -7.84 7.86 -28.45
N ARG A 123 -8.58 7.26 -27.51
CA ARG A 123 -10.03 7.33 -27.51
C ARG A 123 -10.42 8.79 -27.30
N GLU A 124 -11.30 9.33 -28.15
CA GLU A 124 -11.82 10.70 -28.03
C GLU A 124 -12.86 10.86 -26.91
N GLU A 125 -13.03 9.81 -26.10
CA GLU A 125 -14.00 9.77 -25.03
C GLU A 125 -13.55 10.69 -23.90
N GLY A 126 -14.17 11.86 -23.82
CA GLY A 126 -13.94 12.85 -22.76
C GLY A 126 -14.61 12.48 -21.44
N LEU A 127 -14.37 13.31 -20.42
CA LEU A 127 -14.94 13.16 -19.09
C LEU A 127 -16.47 13.31 -19.09
N GLU A 128 -17.04 13.95 -20.11
CA GLU A 128 -18.49 14.04 -20.38
C GLU A 128 -19.19 12.67 -20.37
N LYS A 129 -18.49 11.59 -20.77
CA LYS A 129 -19.07 10.24 -20.69
C LYS A 129 -19.33 9.80 -19.25
N LEU A 130 -18.50 10.23 -18.30
CA LEU A 130 -18.66 9.89 -16.89
C LEU A 130 -19.87 10.61 -16.30
N GLU A 131 -20.14 11.84 -16.73
CA GLU A 131 -21.31 12.61 -16.30
C GLU A 131 -22.61 11.90 -16.66
N SER A 132 -22.68 11.26 -17.84
CA SER A 132 -23.86 10.48 -18.26
C SER A 132 -24.20 9.30 -17.34
N TYR A 133 -23.26 8.85 -16.51
CA TYR A 133 -23.41 7.70 -15.63
C TYR A 133 -23.44 8.06 -14.14
N ILE A 134 -23.56 9.34 -13.76
CA ILE A 134 -23.54 9.83 -12.38
C ILE A 134 -24.41 8.97 -11.44
N ASP A 135 -25.65 8.66 -11.84
CA ASP A 135 -26.61 7.91 -11.02
C ASP A 135 -26.16 6.46 -10.70
N ARG A 136 -25.28 5.90 -11.53
CA ARG A 136 -24.80 4.51 -11.39
C ARG A 136 -23.45 4.43 -10.68
N ILE A 137 -22.76 5.54 -10.52
CA ILE A 137 -21.41 5.58 -9.95
C ILE A 137 -21.49 5.47 -8.44
N SER A 138 -20.78 4.49 -7.88
CA SER A 138 -20.64 4.28 -6.44
C SER A 138 -19.25 4.65 -5.91
N GLU A 139 -18.19 4.48 -6.73
CA GLU A 139 -16.84 4.94 -6.37
C GLU A 139 -16.11 5.55 -7.57
N VAL A 140 -15.44 6.67 -7.32
CA VAL A 140 -14.51 7.30 -8.26
C VAL A 140 -13.07 6.99 -7.85
N ARG A 141 -12.26 6.54 -8.81
CA ARG A 141 -10.82 6.29 -8.62
C ARG A 141 -10.02 6.96 -9.72
N ILE A 142 -8.84 7.45 -9.38
CA ILE A 142 -7.86 7.94 -10.33
C ILE A 142 -6.78 6.88 -10.56
N LEU A 143 -6.32 6.74 -11.80
CA LEU A 143 -5.11 6.01 -12.15
C LEU A 143 -3.96 7.01 -12.17
N ALA A 144 -3.11 6.93 -11.14
CA ALA A 144 -1.96 7.81 -11.00
C ALA A 144 -0.66 7.02 -11.24
N ALA A 145 0.24 7.59 -12.02
CA ALA A 145 1.54 7.01 -12.34
C ALA A 145 2.65 7.74 -11.58
N THR A 146 3.55 7.00 -10.95
CA THR A 146 4.75 7.59 -10.35
C THR A 146 5.72 8.11 -11.41
N GLN A 147 6.54 9.11 -11.06
CA GLN A 147 7.60 9.64 -11.93
C GLN A 147 8.99 9.27 -11.36
N PRO A 148 9.49 8.03 -11.57
CA PRO A 148 10.71 7.56 -10.93
C PRO A 148 11.99 8.21 -11.48
N ARG A 149 11.95 8.92 -12.61
CA ARG A 149 13.11 9.68 -13.12
C ARG A 149 13.43 10.91 -12.28
N LEU A 150 12.44 11.44 -11.58
CA LEU A 150 12.63 12.58 -10.68
C LEU A 150 13.27 12.15 -9.36
N THR A 151 13.39 10.84 -9.11
CA THR A 151 13.97 10.31 -7.89
C THR A 151 15.36 9.72 -8.12
N SER A 152 16.10 9.55 -7.02
CA SER A 152 17.43 8.93 -7.06
C SER A 152 17.40 7.40 -7.21
N VAL A 153 16.22 6.82 -7.46
CA VAL A 153 16.05 5.36 -7.63
C VAL A 153 16.45 4.97 -9.04
N PRO A 154 17.21 3.87 -9.26
CA PRO A 154 17.60 3.40 -10.59
C PRO A 154 16.44 2.72 -11.34
N LYS A 155 15.29 3.39 -11.42
CA LYS A 155 14.04 2.89 -12.01
C LYS A 155 13.54 3.89 -13.04
N LYS A 156 13.25 3.41 -14.25
CA LYS A 156 12.66 4.22 -15.33
C LYS A 156 11.18 3.90 -15.58
N LYS A 157 10.77 2.67 -15.26
CA LYS A 157 9.40 2.20 -15.44
C LYS A 157 8.52 2.79 -14.32
N PRO A 158 7.47 3.55 -14.64
CA PRO A 158 6.57 4.09 -13.64
C PRO A 158 5.69 2.98 -13.05
N ASP A 159 5.21 3.20 -11.82
CA ASP A 159 4.22 2.35 -11.18
C ASP A 159 2.84 2.99 -11.34
N LEU A 160 1.92 2.27 -11.98
CA LEU A 160 0.54 2.71 -12.12
C LEU A 160 -0.29 2.19 -10.94
N MET A 161 -0.94 3.09 -10.21
CA MET A 161 -1.73 2.78 -9.03
C MET A 161 -3.12 3.38 -9.14
N GLU A 162 -4.12 2.63 -8.67
CA GLU A 162 -5.47 3.16 -8.50
C GLU A 162 -5.56 3.80 -7.12
N ILE A 163 -6.07 5.02 -7.05
CA ILE A 163 -6.27 5.77 -5.81
C ILE A 163 -7.75 6.18 -5.76
N LYS A 164 -8.43 5.87 -4.65
CA LYS A 164 -9.82 6.31 -4.45
C LYS A 164 -9.84 7.80 -4.13
N VAL A 165 -10.79 8.53 -4.71
CA VAL A 165 -11.13 9.88 -4.28
C VAL A 165 -12.26 9.76 -3.24
N GLY A 166 -12.04 10.31 -2.05
CA GLY A 166 -12.98 10.27 -0.93
C GLY A 166 -13.45 11.67 -0.55
N GLY A 167 -14.53 11.73 0.24
CA GLY A 167 -15.18 12.99 0.63
C GLY A 167 -16.13 13.53 -0.44
N GLY A 168 -17.08 14.36 0.00
CA GLY A 168 -18.06 15.01 -0.89
C GLY A 168 -19.03 14.05 -1.58
N THR A 169 -19.85 14.62 -2.45
CA THR A 169 -20.74 13.87 -3.36
C THR A 169 -19.97 13.33 -4.57
N VAL A 170 -20.54 12.37 -5.30
CA VAL A 170 -19.93 11.82 -6.52
C VAL A 170 -19.70 12.91 -7.56
N GLU A 171 -20.62 13.87 -7.68
CA GLU A 171 -20.49 15.02 -8.59
C GLU A 171 -19.31 15.92 -8.21
N GLU A 172 -19.14 16.21 -6.93
CA GLU A 172 -18.00 16.99 -6.43
C GLU A 172 -16.68 16.25 -6.68
N GLN A 173 -16.66 14.93 -6.48
CA GLN A 173 -15.50 14.10 -6.79
C GLN A 173 -15.13 14.16 -8.27
N LEU A 174 -16.12 14.07 -9.17
CA LEU A 174 -15.87 14.16 -10.61
C LEU A 174 -15.33 15.54 -11.00
N LYS A 175 -15.92 16.63 -10.51
CA LYS A 175 -15.43 18.01 -10.74
C LYS A 175 -14.01 18.22 -10.23
N TYR A 176 -13.70 17.67 -9.05
CA TYR A 176 -12.34 17.72 -8.52
C TYR A 176 -11.36 16.96 -9.41
N VAL A 177 -11.75 15.76 -9.84
CA VAL A 177 -10.92 14.92 -10.70
C VAL A 177 -10.70 15.57 -12.07
N GLU A 178 -11.70 16.24 -12.64
CA GLU A 178 -11.58 17.03 -13.87
C GLU A 178 -10.48 18.09 -13.76
N GLY A 179 -10.41 18.79 -12.62
CA GLY A 179 -9.38 19.81 -12.38
C GLY A 179 -7.95 19.27 -12.31
N ILE A 180 -7.77 18.05 -11.79
CA ILE A 180 -6.44 17.41 -11.68
C ILE A 180 -6.12 16.47 -12.86
N PHE A 181 -7.06 16.29 -13.80
CA PHE A 181 -6.94 15.31 -14.88
C PHE A 181 -5.83 15.68 -15.86
N GLY A 182 -4.90 14.75 -16.10
CA GLY A 182 -3.69 15.04 -16.90
C GLY A 182 -2.68 15.95 -16.19
N GLY A 183 -2.97 16.42 -14.98
CA GLY A 183 -2.06 17.17 -14.13
C GLY A 183 -1.15 16.28 -13.29
N GLU A 184 -0.41 16.93 -12.40
CA GLU A 184 0.41 16.28 -11.38
C GLU A 184 -0.27 16.41 -10.01
N LEU A 185 -0.23 15.33 -9.24
CA LEU A 185 -0.70 15.26 -7.87
C LEU A 185 0.52 15.31 -6.96
N SER A 186 0.55 16.26 -6.03
CA SER A 186 1.61 16.39 -5.02
C SER A 186 1.22 15.70 -3.72
N ILE A 187 2.21 15.45 -2.85
CA ILE A 187 1.96 14.85 -1.53
C ILE A 187 1.14 15.79 -0.62
N SER A 188 1.34 17.09 -0.77
CA SER A 188 0.69 18.14 0.03
C SER A 188 -0.82 18.24 -0.26
N ASP A 189 -1.24 17.82 -1.46
CA ASP A 189 -2.66 17.77 -1.84
C ASP A 189 -3.39 16.61 -1.17
N VAL A 190 -2.65 15.56 -0.77
CA VAL A 190 -3.20 14.30 -0.22
C VAL A 190 -3.11 14.26 1.30
N PHE A 191 -1.95 14.59 1.86
CA PHE A 191 -1.70 14.48 3.30
C PHE A 191 -1.31 15.81 3.90
N LYS A 192 -1.84 16.08 5.10
CA LYS A 192 -1.45 17.23 5.92
C LYS A 192 -0.41 16.81 6.96
N GLU A 193 0.45 17.73 7.33
CA GLU A 193 1.42 17.51 8.39
C GLU A 193 0.71 17.14 9.71
N GLY A 194 1.28 16.19 10.46
CA GLY A 194 0.69 15.68 11.70
C GLY A 194 -0.43 14.65 11.52
N SER A 195 -0.87 14.38 10.29
CA SER A 195 -1.84 13.30 10.02
C SER A 195 -1.22 11.91 10.20
N LEU A 196 -2.01 10.98 10.74
CA LEU A 196 -1.64 9.57 10.81
C LEU A 196 -1.81 8.93 9.43
N VAL A 197 -0.82 8.16 9.00
CA VAL A 197 -0.81 7.52 7.68
C VAL A 197 -0.53 6.04 7.79
N ASP A 198 -1.24 5.26 6.97
CA ASP A 198 -0.99 3.83 6.81
C ASP A 198 0.01 3.57 5.70
N VAL A 199 1.14 2.93 6.04
CA VAL A 199 2.19 2.63 5.06
C VAL A 199 2.09 1.17 4.60
N ILE A 200 1.70 0.98 3.35
CA ILE A 200 1.58 -0.34 2.73
C ILE A 200 2.78 -0.58 1.82
N SER A 201 3.59 -1.58 2.15
CA SER A 201 4.77 -1.95 1.35
C SER A 201 5.07 -3.44 1.45
N ILE A 202 5.98 -3.90 0.60
CA ILE A 202 6.44 -5.29 0.64
C ILE A 202 7.71 -5.37 1.46
N THR A 203 7.72 -6.31 2.39
CA THR A 203 8.83 -6.51 3.30
C THR A 203 10.10 -6.96 2.58
N LYS A 204 11.26 -6.61 3.14
CA LYS A 204 12.57 -7.04 2.63
C LYS A 204 12.66 -8.57 2.52
N GLY A 205 12.98 -9.06 1.33
CA GLY A 205 13.21 -10.49 1.08
C GLY A 205 14.41 -11.02 1.85
N LYS A 206 14.27 -12.19 2.49
CA LYS A 206 15.34 -12.90 3.21
C LYS A 206 15.64 -14.29 2.64
N GLY A 207 15.14 -14.61 1.45
CA GLY A 207 15.31 -15.92 0.81
C GLY A 207 14.68 -17.07 1.59
N PHE A 208 15.19 -18.28 1.38
CA PHE A 208 14.78 -19.46 2.13
C PHE A 208 15.29 -19.36 3.57
N GLN A 209 14.38 -19.44 4.55
CA GLN A 209 14.70 -19.30 5.96
C GLN A 209 14.24 -20.53 6.74
N GLY A 210 15.13 -21.05 7.59
CA GLY A 210 14.83 -22.15 8.50
C GLY A 210 13.82 -21.76 9.58
N PRO A 211 13.25 -22.75 10.30
CA PRO A 211 12.13 -22.53 11.22
C PRO A 211 12.47 -21.58 12.37
N VAL A 212 13.72 -21.58 12.85
CA VAL A 212 14.19 -20.67 13.91
C VAL A 212 14.03 -19.21 13.51
N LYS A 213 14.52 -18.81 12.32
CA LYS A 213 14.43 -17.42 11.86
C LYS A 213 13.05 -17.08 11.29
N ARG A 214 12.35 -18.05 10.68
CA ARG A 214 11.04 -17.84 10.03
C ARG A 214 9.87 -17.79 11.03
N PHE A 215 9.92 -18.58 12.10
CA PHE A 215 8.84 -18.70 13.09
C PHE A 215 9.25 -18.30 14.52
N GLY A 216 10.54 -18.06 14.78
CA GLY A 216 11.00 -17.72 16.14
C GLY A 216 10.94 -18.90 17.11
N VAL A 217 11.09 -20.13 16.63
CA VAL A 217 11.14 -21.33 17.50
C VAL A 217 12.47 -21.39 18.26
N LYS A 218 12.43 -21.94 19.48
CA LYS A 218 13.63 -22.12 20.32
C LYS A 218 14.60 -23.09 19.64
N ILE A 219 15.89 -22.76 19.67
CA ILE A 219 16.97 -23.64 19.21
C ILE A 219 17.07 -24.86 20.14
N LEU A 220 17.34 -26.04 19.57
CA LEU A 220 17.49 -27.27 20.35
C LEU A 220 18.77 -27.25 21.21
N PRO A 221 18.86 -28.13 22.24
CA PRO A 221 20.04 -28.22 23.10
C PRO A 221 21.35 -28.42 22.34
N HIS A 222 22.47 -28.07 22.98
CA HIS A 222 23.78 -28.11 22.32
C HIS A 222 24.22 -29.52 21.88
N LYS A 223 23.82 -30.57 22.61
CA LYS A 223 24.13 -31.98 22.28
C LYS A 223 23.14 -32.63 21.31
N SER A 224 22.23 -31.88 20.70
CA SER A 224 21.28 -32.45 19.75
C SER A 224 22.01 -32.95 18.49
N ARG A 225 21.82 -34.23 18.17
CA ARG A 225 22.41 -34.88 17.00
C ARG A 225 21.65 -34.52 15.72
N LYS A 226 22.36 -34.42 14.59
CA LYS A 226 21.88 -34.10 13.22
C LYS A 226 21.35 -32.67 13.02
N THR A 227 20.44 -32.19 13.87
CA THR A 227 19.83 -30.86 13.70
C THR A 227 19.74 -30.12 15.03
N LYS A 228 20.22 -28.87 15.03
CA LYS A 228 20.10 -27.95 16.18
C LYS A 228 19.11 -26.81 15.93
N ARG A 229 19.03 -26.32 14.68
CA ARG A 229 18.18 -25.19 14.26
C ARG A 229 16.89 -25.67 13.57
N GLY A 230 16.23 -26.64 14.18
CA GLY A 230 15.01 -27.27 13.67
C GLY A 230 13.91 -27.33 14.72
N VAL A 231 12.74 -27.83 14.30
CA VAL A 231 11.66 -28.20 15.22
C VAL A 231 11.86 -29.67 15.60
N ALA A 232 11.75 -30.01 16.88
CA ALA A 232 11.94 -31.39 17.35
C ALA A 232 10.77 -32.30 16.98
N ALA A 233 9.54 -31.90 17.32
CA ALA A 233 8.31 -32.64 17.00
C ALA A 233 7.43 -31.79 16.08
N ILE A 234 7.15 -32.31 14.87
CA ILE A 234 6.31 -31.63 13.87
C ILE A 234 4.82 -31.91 14.14
N GLY A 235 4.49 -33.15 14.53
CA GLY A 235 3.15 -33.58 14.86
C GLY A 235 3.15 -34.87 15.70
N PRO A 236 1.99 -35.26 16.25
CA PRO A 236 1.78 -36.57 16.87
C PRO A 236 1.68 -37.69 15.82
N TRP A 237 1.60 -38.95 16.25
CA TRP A 237 1.37 -40.09 15.34
C TRP A 237 -0.01 -40.00 14.65
N HIS A 238 -1.06 -39.69 15.42
CA HIS A 238 -2.41 -39.47 14.89
C HIS A 238 -2.82 -38.01 15.14
N PRO A 239 -3.31 -37.26 14.15
CA PRO A 239 -3.59 -37.66 12.76
C PRO A 239 -2.32 -37.83 11.91
N ALA A 240 -2.29 -38.83 11.03
CA ALA A 240 -1.17 -39.13 10.13
C ALA A 240 -1.19 -38.23 8.88
N ARG A 241 -0.82 -36.95 9.04
CA ARG A 241 -0.73 -35.96 7.96
C ARG A 241 0.51 -35.09 8.08
#